data_AF-A0A220UAA7-F1
#
_entry.id   AF-A0A220UAA7-F1
#
_cell.length_a   1.000
_cell.length_b   1.000
_cell.length_c   1.000
_cell.angle_alpha   90.00
_cell.angle_beta   90.00
_cell.angle_gamma   90.00
#
_symmetry.space_group_name_H-M   'P 1'
#
loop_
_entity.id
_entity.type
_entity.pdbx_description
1 polymer ?
#
loop_
_entity_poly.entity_id
_entity_poly.type
_entity_poly.pdbx_seq_one_letter_code
_entity_poly.pdbx_strand_id
1 'polypeptide(L)'
;MSTVDPEDPRQGENPDSEGTDRPADDIDVEFARLMEGISLDEPPLTVEDVLTEPEEEDGEPTVAVIATSVVTAKALAGVIRLGREARTDGLDIPAGTRTLDTSTGAIAAGPLAEIAAHDLAAITSAALQRNGIVLFWRRGDRMTATRYKNGQRAEDISPAIVLGAVDDVVEELLLGATDLAELGDGLDPSALSRAQALEWIASGKKRK
;
A
#
# COMPACT_ATOMS: atom_id res chain seq x y z
N MET A 1 28.59 -42.52 -41.22
CA MET A 1 29.30 -43.53 -40.42
C MET A 1 30.63 -42.94 -39.99
N SER A 2 30.77 -42.56 -38.73
CA SER A 2 32.07 -42.37 -38.09
C SER A 2 31.87 -42.54 -36.60
N THR A 3 32.11 -43.77 -36.15
CA THR A 3 32.17 -44.21 -34.76
C THR A 3 33.45 -43.63 -34.16
N VAL A 4 33.31 -42.80 -33.13
CA VAL A 4 34.43 -42.36 -32.28
C VAL A 4 34.44 -43.26 -31.05
N ASP A 5 35.49 -44.06 -30.93
CA ASP A 5 35.82 -44.87 -29.76
C ASP A 5 36.10 -43.97 -28.54
N PRO A 6 35.62 -44.28 -27.34
CA PRO A 6 36.10 -43.66 -26.12
C PRO A 6 37.38 -44.38 -25.65
N GLU A 7 38.53 -43.70 -25.74
CA GLU A 7 39.78 -44.16 -25.12
C GLU A 7 39.67 -44.16 -23.58
N ASP A 8 40.02 -45.29 -22.97
CA ASP A 8 40.22 -45.51 -21.53
C ASP A 8 41.48 -44.75 -21.02
N PRO A 9 41.57 -44.37 -19.74
CA PRO A 9 42.38 -43.26 -19.28
C PRO A 9 43.86 -43.62 -19.16
N ARG A 10 44.71 -42.72 -19.65
CA ARG A 10 46.14 -42.75 -19.40
C ARG A 10 46.41 -42.45 -17.91
N GLN A 11 46.80 -43.49 -17.18
CA GLN A 11 47.57 -43.37 -15.94
C GLN A 11 48.82 -42.54 -16.22
N GLY A 12 48.90 -41.36 -15.61
CA GLY A 12 50.06 -40.51 -15.61
C GLY A 12 50.39 -40.11 -14.18
N GLU A 13 51.28 -40.87 -13.57
CA GLU A 13 52.01 -40.43 -12.37
C GLU A 13 52.97 -39.30 -12.74
N ASN A 14 53.08 -38.33 -11.81
CA ASN A 14 54.22 -37.46 -11.46
C ASN A 14 53.85 -35.97 -11.32
N PRO A 15 54.63 -35.19 -10.55
CA PRO A 15 54.45 -35.04 -9.11
C PRO A 15 54.33 -33.55 -8.76
N ASP A 16 54.11 -33.23 -7.49
CA ASP A 16 54.40 -31.93 -6.86
C ASP A 16 53.91 -30.68 -7.61
N SER A 17 52.65 -30.32 -7.38
CA SER A 17 52.19 -28.95 -7.51
C SER A 17 51.69 -28.50 -6.14
N GLU A 18 52.41 -27.53 -5.57
CA GLU A 18 52.24 -26.94 -4.24
C GLU A 18 50.77 -26.60 -3.95
N GLY A 19 50.10 -27.51 -3.25
CA GLY A 19 48.78 -27.28 -2.67
C GLY A 19 48.93 -26.40 -1.45
N THR A 20 48.47 -25.17 -1.55
CA THR A 20 48.14 -24.34 -0.38
C THR A 20 47.33 -25.16 0.60
N ASP A 21 47.91 -25.35 1.78
CA ASP A 21 47.34 -26.01 2.95
C ASP A 21 46.10 -25.23 3.40
N ARG A 22 44.95 -25.53 2.77
CA ARG A 22 43.64 -25.18 3.31
C ARG A 22 43.15 -26.44 4.02
N PRO A 23 43.01 -26.42 5.36
CA PRO A 23 42.55 -27.58 6.09
C PRO A 23 41.16 -27.97 5.57
N ALA A 24 41.02 -29.21 5.12
CA ALA A 24 39.75 -29.79 4.70
C ALA A 24 38.77 -30.02 5.87
N ASP A 25 39.13 -29.57 7.07
CA ASP A 25 38.42 -29.83 8.33
C ASP A 25 37.32 -28.78 8.65
N ASP A 26 37.17 -27.72 7.85
CA ASP A 26 36.25 -26.62 8.19
C ASP A 26 34.88 -26.67 7.50
N ILE A 27 34.72 -27.43 6.40
CA ILE A 27 33.46 -27.42 5.62
C ILE A 27 32.31 -28.06 6.42
N ASP A 28 32.57 -29.19 7.07
CA ASP A 28 31.54 -29.90 7.85
C ASP A 28 31.16 -29.12 9.11
N VAL A 29 32.09 -28.36 9.69
CA VAL A 29 31.86 -27.50 10.86
C VAL A 29 31.08 -26.24 10.48
N GLU A 30 31.41 -25.63 9.34
CA GLU A 30 30.66 -24.49 8.79
C GLU A 30 29.24 -24.91 8.40
N PHE A 31 29.08 -26.10 7.82
CA PHE A 31 27.78 -26.63 7.48
C PHE A 31 26.95 -26.97 8.71
N ALA A 32 27.55 -27.56 9.74
CA ALA A 32 26.88 -27.81 11.02
C ALA A 32 26.40 -26.51 11.68
N ARG A 33 27.23 -25.45 11.67
CA ARG A 33 26.84 -24.12 12.17
C ARG A 33 25.72 -23.48 11.35
N LEU A 34 25.69 -23.70 10.04
CA LEU A 34 24.62 -23.22 9.17
C LEU A 34 23.28 -23.93 9.44
N MET A 35 23.33 -25.21 9.81
CA MET A 35 22.15 -26.05 10.09
C MET A 35 21.67 -25.96 11.55
N GLU A 36 22.46 -25.40 12.47
CA GLU A 36 22.16 -25.33 13.91
C GLU A 36 20.92 -24.46 14.24
N GLY A 37 20.43 -23.66 13.28
CA GLY A 37 19.22 -22.84 13.42
C GLY A 37 18.02 -23.28 12.58
N ILE A 38 18.13 -24.37 11.81
CA ILE A 38 17.07 -24.83 10.91
C ILE A 38 16.36 -26.02 11.57
N SER A 39 15.34 -25.74 12.39
CA SER A 39 14.52 -26.79 12.99
C SER A 39 13.60 -27.43 11.94
N LEU A 40 13.80 -28.72 11.66
CA LEU A 40 12.93 -29.54 10.81
C LEU A 40 11.60 -29.94 11.47
N ASP A 41 11.33 -29.42 12.68
CA ASP A 41 10.08 -29.63 13.42
C ASP A 41 8.95 -28.68 12.98
N GLU A 42 9.25 -27.72 12.10
CA GLU A 42 8.21 -26.92 11.44
C GLU A 42 7.63 -27.72 10.25
N PRO A 43 6.30 -27.73 10.09
CA PRO A 43 5.68 -28.38 8.94
C PRO A 43 6.25 -27.79 7.64
N PRO A 44 6.53 -28.61 6.61
CA PRO A 44 7.07 -28.13 5.36
C PRO A 44 6.08 -27.14 4.73
N LEU A 45 6.56 -25.94 4.38
CA LEU A 45 5.77 -24.94 3.65
C LEU A 45 5.14 -25.59 2.42
N THR A 46 3.81 -25.61 2.38
CA THR A 46 3.05 -26.17 1.27
C THR A 46 2.87 -25.12 0.17
N VAL A 47 2.53 -25.57 -1.04
CA VAL A 47 2.20 -24.65 -2.12
C VAL A 47 0.95 -23.85 -1.76
N GLU A 48 0.00 -24.47 -1.05
CA GLU A 48 -1.15 -23.81 -0.45
C GLU A 48 -0.72 -22.66 0.48
N ASP A 49 0.29 -22.81 1.33
CA ASP A 49 0.76 -21.74 2.23
C ASP A 49 1.38 -20.54 1.49
N VAL A 50 1.92 -20.75 0.29
CA VAL A 50 2.45 -19.66 -0.57
C VAL A 50 1.33 -18.97 -1.36
N LEU A 51 0.23 -19.68 -1.63
CA LEU A 51 -0.94 -19.19 -2.36
C LEU A 51 -2.02 -18.61 -1.43
N THR A 52 -2.01 -18.99 -0.16
CA THR A 52 -2.75 -18.33 0.90
C THR A 52 -2.05 -17.00 1.16
N GLU A 53 -2.71 -15.90 0.77
CA GLU A 53 -2.30 -14.57 1.23
C GLU A 53 -2.16 -14.62 2.75
N PRO A 54 -1.07 -14.11 3.34
CA PRO A 54 -0.92 -14.13 4.79
C PRO A 54 -2.19 -13.53 5.39
N GLU A 55 -2.83 -14.29 6.28
CA GLU A 55 -3.96 -13.78 7.08
C GLU A 55 -3.56 -12.40 7.56
N GLU A 56 -4.45 -11.41 7.37
CA GLU A 56 -4.21 -10.01 7.71
C GLU A 56 -3.47 -9.95 9.05
N GLU A 57 -2.14 -9.74 9.03
CA GLU A 57 -1.38 -9.54 10.26
C GLU A 57 -1.97 -8.34 11.00
N ASP A 58 -2.86 -8.63 11.95
CA ASP A 58 -3.58 -7.73 12.84
C ASP A 58 -2.56 -6.98 13.71
N GLY A 59 -1.88 -6.00 13.13
CA GLY A 59 -0.85 -5.26 13.84
C GLY A 59 -0.07 -4.25 13.02
N GLU A 60 0.01 -4.39 11.69
CA GLU A 60 0.72 -3.41 10.88
C GLU A 60 -0.10 -2.10 10.77
N PRO A 61 0.50 -0.93 11.08
CA PRO A 61 -0.19 0.34 10.95
C PRO A 61 -0.63 0.56 9.51
N THR A 62 -1.94 0.74 9.32
CA THR A 62 -2.52 1.10 8.02
C THR A 62 -2.90 2.56 8.00
N VAL A 63 -2.68 3.20 6.85
CA VAL A 63 -3.16 4.57 6.63
C VAL A 63 -3.60 4.70 5.18
N ALA A 64 -4.79 5.27 4.99
CA ALA A 64 -5.32 5.64 3.68
C ALA A 64 -5.39 7.16 3.60
N VAL A 65 -4.97 7.72 2.47
CA VAL A 65 -5.07 9.15 2.17
C VAL A 65 -5.60 9.33 0.75
N ILE A 66 -6.72 10.02 0.61
CA ILE A 66 -7.28 10.41 -0.68
C ILE A 66 -6.88 11.85 -0.96
N ALA A 67 -6.02 12.01 -1.96
CA ALA A 67 -5.64 13.31 -2.49
C ALA A 67 -6.68 13.78 -3.52
N THR A 68 -7.15 15.01 -3.36
CA THR A 68 -8.19 15.60 -4.21
C THR A 68 -7.85 17.02 -4.62
N SER A 69 -8.52 17.53 -5.65
CA SER A 69 -8.48 18.95 -6.02
C SER A 69 -9.53 19.79 -5.28
N VAL A 70 -10.16 19.26 -4.21
CA VAL A 70 -11.20 19.99 -3.48
C VAL A 70 -10.53 21.00 -2.56
N VAL A 71 -11.04 22.23 -2.56
CA VAL A 71 -10.35 23.38 -1.92
C VAL A 71 -10.47 23.38 -0.39
N THR A 72 -11.47 22.71 0.19
CA THR A 72 -11.68 22.71 1.65
C THR A 72 -12.18 21.36 2.17
N ALA A 73 -11.79 21.01 3.39
CA ALA A 73 -12.20 19.82 4.13
C ALA A 73 -13.72 19.72 4.24
N LYS A 74 -14.37 20.86 4.51
CA LYS A 74 -15.82 20.97 4.63
C LYS A 74 -16.54 20.62 3.33
N ALA A 75 -16.06 21.13 2.20
CA ALA A 75 -16.61 20.77 0.90
C ALA A 75 -16.34 19.28 0.60
N LEU A 76 -15.14 18.78 0.92
CA LEU A 76 -14.79 17.38 0.71
C LEU A 76 -15.66 16.43 1.55
N ALA A 77 -15.95 16.75 2.81
CA ALA A 77 -16.82 15.94 3.65
C ALA A 77 -18.23 15.84 3.06
N GLY A 78 -18.76 16.97 2.57
CA GLY A 78 -20.04 16.99 1.86
C GLY A 78 -19.99 16.15 0.58
N VAL A 79 -18.90 16.24 -0.19
CA VAL A 79 -18.70 15.45 -1.42
C VAL A 79 -18.72 13.95 -1.12
N ILE A 80 -18.00 13.49 -0.10
CA ILE A 80 -17.96 12.09 0.30
C ILE A 80 -19.36 11.61 0.72
N ARG A 81 -20.07 12.42 1.52
CA ARG A 81 -21.44 12.11 1.94
C ARG A 81 -22.40 11.97 0.77
N LEU A 82 -22.35 12.87 -0.21
CA LEU A 82 -23.17 12.75 -1.42
C LEU A 82 -22.71 11.62 -2.34
N GLY A 83 -21.41 11.33 -2.39
CA GLY A 83 -20.84 10.21 -3.13
C GLY A 83 -21.42 8.89 -2.64
N ARG A 84 -21.52 8.72 -1.33
CA ARG A 84 -22.14 7.56 -0.69
C ARG A 84 -23.61 7.42 -1.13
N GLU A 85 -24.37 8.52 -1.15
CA GLU A 85 -25.77 8.50 -1.60
C GLU A 85 -25.97 8.27 -3.10
N ALA A 86 -24.98 8.65 -3.92
CA ALA A 86 -25.03 8.45 -5.37
C ALA A 86 -24.78 7.00 -5.77
N ARG A 87 -24.22 6.18 -4.87
CA ARG A 87 -23.96 4.76 -5.12
C ARG A 87 -25.14 3.88 -4.71
N THR A 88 -25.26 2.74 -5.38
CA THR A 88 -26.34 1.75 -5.19
C THR A 88 -25.82 0.36 -4.83
N ASP A 89 -24.51 0.22 -4.68
CA ASP A 89 -23.83 -1.04 -4.36
C ASP A 89 -23.71 -1.33 -2.86
N GLY A 90 -24.29 -0.46 -2.02
CA GLY A 90 -24.36 -0.67 -0.57
C GLY A 90 -23.09 -0.26 0.19
N LEU A 91 -22.08 0.29 -0.49
CA LEU A 91 -20.90 0.83 0.19
C LEU A 91 -21.29 1.98 1.12
N ASP A 92 -20.68 2.00 2.30
CA ASP A 92 -20.81 3.10 3.26
C ASP A 92 -19.46 3.77 3.51
N ILE A 93 -19.50 4.95 4.11
CA ILE A 93 -18.29 5.68 4.48
C ILE A 93 -17.60 4.91 5.61
N PRO A 94 -16.34 4.46 5.43
CA PRO A 94 -15.64 3.73 6.47
C PRO A 94 -15.47 4.55 7.75
N ALA A 95 -15.65 3.90 8.89
CA ALA A 95 -15.40 4.50 10.19
C ALA A 95 -13.93 4.95 10.32
N GLY A 96 -13.69 6.03 11.06
CA GLY A 96 -12.36 6.61 11.21
C GLY A 96 -11.91 7.50 10.04
N THR A 97 -12.73 7.64 9.00
CA THR A 97 -12.51 8.63 7.93
C THR A 97 -12.67 10.04 8.47
N ARG A 98 -11.70 10.91 8.16
CA ARG A 98 -11.74 12.35 8.44
C ARG A 98 -11.37 13.13 7.19
N THR A 99 -11.98 14.28 6.99
CA THR A 99 -11.48 15.27 6.02
C THR A 99 -10.73 16.38 6.71
N LEU A 100 -9.62 16.80 6.11
CA LEU A 100 -8.67 17.76 6.66
C LEU A 100 -8.32 18.80 5.60
N ASP A 101 -8.14 20.05 6.04
CA ASP A 101 -7.63 21.12 5.19
C ASP A 101 -6.11 20.95 5.10
N THR A 102 -5.56 21.22 3.93
CA THR A 102 -4.12 21.24 3.69
C THR A 102 -3.72 22.59 3.09
N SER A 103 -2.43 22.83 2.88
CA SER A 103 -1.94 24.06 2.26
C SER A 103 -2.41 24.22 0.81
N THR A 104 -2.57 23.11 0.07
CA THR A 104 -2.99 23.10 -1.34
C THR A 104 -4.45 22.72 -1.57
N GLY A 105 -5.21 22.33 -0.54
CA GLY A 105 -6.61 21.94 -0.69
C GLY A 105 -7.13 21.13 0.48
N ALA A 106 -7.64 19.94 0.20
CA ALA A 106 -8.19 19.05 1.21
C ALA A 106 -8.00 17.58 0.86
N ILE A 107 -7.79 16.79 1.91
CA ILE A 107 -7.62 15.34 1.86
C ILE A 107 -8.69 14.64 2.69
N ALA A 108 -8.95 13.37 2.38
CA ALA A 108 -9.68 12.48 3.27
C ALA A 108 -8.74 11.36 3.70
N ALA A 109 -8.63 11.11 5.00
CA ALA A 109 -7.68 10.16 5.53
C ALA A 109 -8.25 9.39 6.71
N GLY A 110 -7.68 8.21 6.98
CA GLY A 110 -8.07 7.36 8.10
C GLY A 110 -7.15 6.15 8.25
N PRO A 111 -7.13 5.52 9.44
CA PRO A 111 -6.48 4.23 9.65
C PRO A 111 -7.36 3.12 9.05
N LEU A 112 -7.35 3.00 7.73
CA LEU A 112 -8.24 2.12 6.99
C LEU A 112 -7.48 0.91 6.45
N ALA A 113 -8.06 -0.28 6.66
CA ALA A 113 -7.68 -1.49 5.93
C ALA A 113 -7.89 -1.29 4.41
N GLU A 114 -7.23 -2.12 3.60
CA GLU A 114 -7.18 -1.96 2.14
C GLU A 114 -8.56 -1.83 1.50
N ILE A 115 -9.47 -2.75 1.85
CA ILE A 115 -10.83 -2.78 1.31
C ILE A 115 -11.56 -1.46 1.64
N ALA A 116 -11.52 -1.04 2.91
CA ALA A 116 -12.14 0.20 3.35
C ALA A 116 -11.52 1.45 2.67
N ALA A 117 -10.20 1.46 2.45
CA ALA A 117 -9.52 2.52 1.73
C ALA A 117 -10.02 2.63 0.28
N HIS A 118 -10.17 1.49 -0.41
CA HIS A 118 -10.71 1.42 -1.76
C HIS A 118 -12.19 1.80 -1.83
N ASP A 119 -12.99 1.42 -0.83
CA ASP A 119 -14.40 1.82 -0.73
C ASP A 119 -14.54 3.33 -0.58
N LEU A 120 -13.74 3.94 0.31
CA LEU A 120 -13.73 5.39 0.48
C LEU A 120 -13.34 6.11 -0.83
N ALA A 121 -12.36 5.59 -1.57
CA ALA A 121 -11.95 6.15 -2.87
C ALA A 121 -13.06 6.01 -3.93
N ALA A 122 -13.73 4.86 -3.97
CA ALA A 122 -14.88 4.62 -4.85
C ALA A 122 -16.06 5.55 -4.52
N ILE A 123 -16.32 5.80 -3.25
CA ILE A 123 -17.33 6.77 -2.78
C ILE A 123 -16.95 8.20 -3.18
N THR A 124 -15.74 8.62 -2.85
CA THR A 124 -15.27 10.00 -3.06
C THR A 124 -15.25 10.36 -4.55
N SER A 125 -14.72 9.46 -5.40
CA SER A 125 -14.63 9.69 -6.84
C SER A 125 -15.97 9.63 -7.58
N ALA A 126 -16.99 8.97 -7.02
CA ALA A 126 -18.33 8.95 -7.60
C ALA A 126 -18.99 10.34 -7.59
N ALA A 127 -18.70 11.16 -6.58
CA ALA A 127 -19.17 12.54 -6.51
C ALA A 127 -18.29 13.53 -7.29
N LEU A 128 -16.99 13.25 -7.42
CA LEU A 128 -16.02 14.08 -8.17
C LEU A 128 -15.88 13.66 -9.64
N GLN A 129 -16.99 13.45 -10.35
CA GLN A 129 -16.96 12.83 -11.70
C GLN A 129 -16.05 13.53 -12.73
N ARG A 130 -15.89 14.85 -12.60
CA ARG A 130 -15.03 15.64 -13.50
C ARG A 130 -13.55 15.48 -13.19
N ASN A 131 -13.21 15.30 -11.91
CA ASN A 131 -11.84 15.35 -11.42
C ASN A 131 -11.53 13.99 -10.78
N GLY A 132 -10.58 13.25 -11.36
CA GLY A 132 -10.10 12.03 -10.71
C GLY A 132 -9.47 12.34 -9.36
N ILE A 133 -9.38 11.31 -8.51
CA ILE A 133 -8.66 11.36 -7.24
C ILE A 133 -7.54 10.32 -7.28
N VAL A 134 -6.62 10.41 -6.33
CA VAL A 134 -5.65 9.36 -6.07
C VAL A 134 -5.83 8.88 -4.63
N LEU A 135 -6.00 7.58 -4.48
CA LEU A 135 -5.88 6.90 -3.20
C LEU A 135 -4.43 6.53 -2.99
N PHE A 136 -3.84 6.96 -1.88
CA PHE A 136 -2.64 6.39 -1.33
C PHE A 136 -3.02 5.47 -0.18
N TRP A 137 -2.44 4.28 -0.16
CA TRP A 137 -2.63 3.35 0.94
C TRP A 137 -1.28 2.78 1.37
N ARG A 138 -1.05 2.75 2.67
CA ARG A 138 0.12 2.12 3.26
C ARG A 138 -0.30 1.04 4.24
N ARG A 139 0.46 -0.05 4.21
CA ARG A 139 0.52 -1.07 5.24
C ARG A 139 1.99 -1.40 5.53
N GLY A 140 2.45 -1.14 6.76
CA GLY A 140 3.86 -1.30 7.12
C GLY A 140 4.77 -0.50 6.16
N ASP A 141 5.72 -1.17 5.52
CA ASP A 141 6.67 -0.56 4.57
C ASP A 141 6.13 -0.51 3.12
N ARG A 142 4.95 -1.06 2.86
CA ARG A 142 4.36 -1.10 1.51
C ARG A 142 3.43 0.08 1.31
N MET A 143 3.66 0.82 0.24
CA MET A 143 2.84 1.95 -0.18
C MET A 143 2.34 1.77 -1.61
N THR A 144 1.06 2.01 -1.83
CA THR A 144 0.43 1.99 -3.15
C THR A 144 -0.20 3.35 -3.46
N ALA A 145 -0.34 3.65 -4.75
CA ALA A 145 -1.11 4.78 -5.21
C ALA A 145 -2.00 4.32 -6.37
N THR A 146 -3.31 4.55 -6.26
CA THR A 146 -4.31 4.08 -7.21
C THR A 146 -5.17 5.24 -7.66
N ARG A 147 -5.32 5.42 -8.96
CA ARG A 147 -6.22 6.44 -9.50
C ARG A 147 -7.66 5.96 -9.47
N TYR A 148 -8.57 6.85 -9.09
CA TYR A 148 -10.01 6.62 -9.15
C TYR A 148 -10.70 7.70 -9.99
N LYS A 149 -11.71 7.28 -10.75
CA LYS A 149 -12.57 8.18 -11.52
C LYS A 149 -13.98 7.61 -11.62
N ASN A 150 -14.99 8.47 -11.43
CA ASN A 150 -16.39 8.08 -11.53
C ASN A 150 -16.77 6.86 -10.66
N GLY A 151 -16.16 6.73 -9.49
CA GLY A 151 -16.40 5.60 -8.60
C GLY A 151 -15.75 4.29 -9.00
N GLN A 152 -14.86 4.30 -9.99
CA GLN A 152 -14.17 3.12 -10.50
C GLN A 152 -12.66 3.22 -10.27
N ARG A 153 -12.06 2.08 -9.90
CA ARG A 153 -10.60 1.91 -9.87
C ARG A 153 -10.09 1.97 -11.30
N ALA A 154 -9.07 2.79 -11.53
CA ALA A 154 -8.36 2.87 -12.79
C ALA A 154 -7.03 2.11 -12.67
N GLU A 155 -5.93 2.78 -13.00
CA GLU A 155 -4.58 2.21 -12.94
C GLU A 155 -3.90 2.50 -11.60
N ASP A 156 -3.02 1.59 -11.20
CA ASP A 156 -2.05 1.84 -10.15
C ASP A 156 -0.87 2.64 -10.72
N ILE A 157 -0.39 3.59 -9.95
CA ILE A 157 0.64 4.55 -10.34
C ILE A 157 1.74 4.56 -9.29
N SER A 158 2.95 4.92 -9.70
CA SER A 158 4.08 5.01 -8.76
C SER A 158 3.81 6.09 -7.70
N PRO A 159 3.79 5.76 -6.40
CA PRO A 159 3.59 6.75 -5.34
C PRO A 159 4.60 7.89 -5.44
N ALA A 160 5.87 7.56 -5.69
CA ALA A 160 6.96 8.54 -5.80
C ALA A 160 6.73 9.61 -6.89
N ILE A 161 6.04 9.27 -7.99
CA ILE A 161 5.74 10.23 -9.06
C ILE A 161 4.62 11.18 -8.65
N VAL A 162 3.63 10.70 -7.90
CA VAL A 162 2.43 11.47 -7.58
C VAL A 162 2.61 12.30 -6.32
N LEU A 163 3.41 11.82 -5.36
CA LEU A 163 3.67 12.52 -4.11
C LEU A 163 4.23 13.93 -4.35
N GLY A 164 5.11 14.10 -5.33
CA GLY A 164 5.64 15.43 -5.70
C GLY A 164 4.60 16.41 -6.29
N ALA A 165 3.35 16.00 -6.49
CA ALA A 165 2.25 16.83 -7.00
C ALA A 165 1.11 17.03 -5.99
N VAL A 166 1.23 16.47 -4.78
CA VAL A 166 0.26 16.66 -3.68
C VAL A 166 0.91 17.45 -2.54
N ASP A 167 0.12 17.74 -1.51
CA ASP A 167 0.60 18.43 -0.31
C ASP A 167 1.56 17.52 0.48
N ASP A 168 2.63 18.09 1.04
CA ASP A 168 3.66 17.37 1.81
C ASP A 168 3.06 16.55 2.96
N VAL A 169 1.93 17.01 3.54
CA VAL A 169 1.23 16.28 4.61
C VAL A 169 0.80 14.87 4.19
N VAL A 170 0.55 14.64 2.90
CA VAL A 170 0.19 13.31 2.38
C VAL A 170 1.38 12.37 2.53
N GLU A 171 2.58 12.82 2.14
CA GLU A 171 3.80 12.05 2.30
C GLU A 171 4.14 11.86 3.78
N GLU A 172 4.03 12.91 4.61
CA GLU A 172 4.30 12.82 6.05
C GLU A 172 3.39 11.80 6.75
N LEU A 173 2.09 11.77 6.44
CA LEU A 173 1.15 10.78 6.95
C LEU A 173 1.51 9.36 6.49
N LEU A 174 1.85 9.21 5.21
CA LEU A 174 2.24 7.93 4.63
C LEU A 174 3.62 7.46 5.10
N LEU A 175 4.50 8.34 5.55
CA LEU A 175 5.78 7.94 6.16
C LEU A 175 5.64 7.76 7.68
N GLY A 176 4.53 8.19 8.27
CA GLY A 176 4.34 8.20 9.72
C GLY A 176 5.20 9.24 10.42
N ALA A 177 5.65 10.27 9.69
CA ALA A 177 6.34 11.43 10.24
C ALA A 177 5.39 12.36 11.01
N THR A 178 4.10 12.30 10.67
CA THR A 178 2.99 12.89 11.44
C THR A 178 1.85 11.87 11.53
N ASP A 179 0.99 12.03 12.53
CA ASP A 179 -0.23 11.23 12.68
C ASP A 179 -1.52 12.06 12.45
N LEU A 180 -2.65 11.35 12.27
CA LEU A 180 -3.94 12.01 12.04
C LEU A 180 -4.48 12.78 13.26
N ALA A 181 -3.99 12.49 14.46
CA ALA A 181 -4.40 13.22 15.66
C ALA A 181 -3.69 14.58 15.76
N GLU A 182 -2.46 14.67 15.26
CA GLU A 182 -1.66 15.91 15.21
C GLU A 182 -2.22 16.95 14.22
N LEU A 183 -2.88 16.49 13.14
CA LEU A 183 -3.49 17.36 12.13
C LEU A 183 -4.84 17.95 12.55
N GLY A 184 -5.33 17.60 13.75
CA GLY A 184 -6.59 18.06 14.31
C GLY A 184 -7.77 17.09 14.13
N ASP A 185 -8.92 17.46 14.68
CA ASP A 185 -10.08 16.56 14.74
C ASP A 185 -10.69 16.24 13.36
N GLY A 186 -10.48 17.13 12.38
CA GLY A 186 -11.07 17.01 11.05
C GLY A 186 -12.60 17.01 11.06
N LEU A 187 -13.20 16.65 9.93
CA LEU A 187 -14.65 16.45 9.81
C LEU A 187 -14.95 15.01 9.46
N ASP A 188 -15.86 14.38 10.20
CA ASP A 188 -16.38 13.05 9.89
C ASP A 188 -17.51 13.16 8.84
N PRO A 189 -17.31 12.67 7.61
CA PRO A 189 -18.33 12.73 6.57
C PRO A 189 -19.50 11.76 6.81
N SER A 190 -19.33 10.72 7.63
CA SER A 190 -20.39 9.76 7.96
C SER A 190 -21.46 10.37 8.87
N ALA A 191 -21.08 11.35 9.69
CA ALA A 191 -21.97 12.06 10.61
C ALA A 191 -22.87 13.11 9.92
N LEU A 192 -22.67 13.39 8.64
CA LEU A 192 -23.37 14.45 7.92
C LEU A 192 -24.73 14.00 7.38
N SER A 193 -25.75 14.83 7.57
CA SER A 193 -26.99 14.69 6.79
C SER A 193 -26.80 15.12 5.34
N ARG A 194 -27.65 14.62 4.44
CA ARG A 194 -27.70 15.06 3.03
C ARG A 194 -27.81 16.59 2.88
N ALA A 195 -28.69 17.20 3.68
CA ALA A 195 -28.97 18.62 3.61
C ALA A 195 -27.74 19.46 3.99
N GLN A 196 -27.05 19.06 5.07
CA GLN A 196 -25.79 19.70 5.48
C GLN A 196 -24.70 19.53 4.40
N ALA A 197 -24.57 18.34 3.82
CA ALA A 197 -23.61 18.09 2.74
C ALA A 197 -23.84 19.01 1.52
N LEU A 198 -25.10 19.16 1.09
CA LEU A 198 -25.46 20.08 0.00
C LEU A 198 -25.15 21.54 0.34
N GLU A 199 -25.47 21.97 1.56
CA GLU A 199 -25.16 23.32 2.03
C GLU A 199 -23.65 23.59 2.01
N TRP A 200 -22.85 22.64 2.50
CA TRP A 200 -21.40 22.77 2.61
C TRP A 200 -20.75 22.90 1.24
N ILE A 201 -21.15 22.07 0.27
CA ILE A 201 -20.68 22.16 -1.12
C ILE A 201 -21.11 23.49 -1.76
N ALA A 202 -22.35 23.92 -1.57
CA ALA A 202 -22.85 25.16 -2.13
C ALA A 202 -22.12 26.40 -1.57
N SER A 203 -21.75 26.36 -0.29
CA SER A 203 -21.01 27.45 0.38
C SER A 203 -19.58 27.63 -0.16
N GLY A 204 -18.90 26.52 -0.52
CA GLY A 204 -17.55 26.55 -1.10
C GLY A 204 -17.49 27.24 -2.47
N LYS A 205 -18.57 27.20 -3.25
CA LYS A 205 -18.66 27.79 -4.59
C LYS A 205 -18.70 29.34 -4.59
N LYS A 206 -18.94 29.96 -3.43
CA LYS A 206 -19.09 31.43 -3.30
C LYS A 206 -17.77 32.18 -3.06
N ARG A 207 -16.65 31.50 -2.75
CA ARG A 207 -15.33 32.13 -2.71
C ARG A 207 -14.74 32.12 -4.12
N LYS A 208 -14.81 33.27 -4.80
CA LYS A 208 -14.05 33.62 -5.99
C LYS A 208 -13.28 34.89 -5.70
#